data_AF-A8GNT6-F1
#
_entry.id   AF-A8GNT6-F1
#
_cell.length_a   1.000
_cell.length_b   1.000
_cell.length_c   1.000
_cell.angle_alpha   90.00
_cell.angle_beta   90.00
_cell.angle_gamma   90.00
#
_symmetry.space_group_name_H-M   'P 1'
#
loop_
_entity.id
_entity.type
_entity.pdbx_description
1 polymer ?
#
loop_
_entity_poly.entity_id
_entity_poly.type
_entity_poly.pdbx_seq_one_letter_code
_entity_poly.pdbx_strand_id
1 'polypeptide(L)' 'MQANHSHPSLNTHKYKSIKGNNGEEIFEVYVENNTPDAYRIFWHYVQNKDNITILGITAHP' A
#
# COMPACT_ATOMS: atom_id res chain seq x y z
N MET A 1 -19.92 -3.27 -24.12
CA MET A 1 -18.71 -4.07 -23.80
C MET A 1 -17.95 -3.28 -22.76
N GLN A 2 -17.90 -3.76 -21.52
CA GLN A 2 -17.15 -3.11 -20.45
C GLN A 2 -15.68 -3.47 -20.66
N ALA A 3 -14.86 -2.50 -21.05
CA ALA A 3 -13.42 -2.71 -21.13
C ALA A 3 -12.96 -3.02 -19.70
N ASN A 4 -12.32 -4.18 -19.50
CA ASN A 4 -11.45 -4.37 -18.35
C ASN A 4 -10.37 -3.29 -18.47
N HIS A 5 -10.58 -2.14 -17.84
CA HIS A 5 -9.47 -1.30 -17.45
C HIS A 5 -8.72 -2.17 -16.46
N SER A 6 -7.69 -2.87 -16.93
CA SER A 6 -6.65 -3.40 -16.07
C SER A 6 -6.08 -2.20 -15.34
N HIS A 7 -6.74 -1.77 -14.26
CA HIS A 7 -6.16 -0.85 -13.31
C HIS A 7 -4.88 -1.55 -12.91
N PRO A 8 -3.69 -1.00 -13.23
CA PRO A 8 -2.47 -1.57 -12.70
C PRO A 8 -2.71 -1.66 -11.21
N SER A 9 -2.71 -2.88 -10.67
CA SER A 9 -2.91 -3.07 -9.25
C SER A 9 -1.94 -2.14 -8.54
N LEU A 10 -2.40 -1.56 -7.44
CA LEU A 10 -1.60 -0.80 -6.51
C LEU A 10 -0.25 -1.52 -6.33
N ASN A 11 0.83 -0.97 -6.89
CA ASN A 11 2.12 -1.66 -7.04
C ASN A 11 2.75 -1.77 -5.66
N THR A 12 2.38 -2.85 -4.97
CA THR A 12 2.55 -2.99 -3.54
C THR A 12 3.86 -3.70 -3.28
N HIS A 13 4.71 -3.08 -2.46
CA HIS A 13 5.98 -3.66 -2.06
C HIS A 13 6.05 -3.77 -0.54
N LYS A 14 6.61 -4.88 -0.04
CA LYS A 14 6.84 -5.05 1.39
C LYS A 14 7.87 -4.03 1.87
N TYR A 15 7.48 -3.22 2.84
CA TYR A 15 8.35 -2.24 3.47
C TYR A 15 9.21 -2.95 4.53
N LYS A 16 10.49 -3.17 4.20
CA LYS A 16 11.36 -4.07 4.98
C LYS A 16 11.90 -3.46 6.27
N SER A 17 11.90 -2.13 6.39
CA SER A 17 12.58 -1.43 7.49
C SER A 17 11.77 -1.39 8.78
N ILE A 18 10.45 -1.63 8.72
CA ILE A 18 9.54 -1.49 9.86
C ILE A 18 8.57 -2.66 9.88
N LYS A 19 8.20 -3.12 11.08
CA LYS A 19 7.11 -4.06 11.31
C LYS A 19 6.03 -3.39 12.17
N GLY A 20 4.80 -3.86 12.05
CA GLY A 20 3.74 -3.47 12.98
C GLY A 20 4.07 -3.87 14.41
N ASN A 21 3.38 -3.28 15.37
CA ASN A 21 3.65 -3.48 16.81
C ASN A 21 3.51 -4.94 17.25
N ASN A 22 2.76 -5.78 16.51
CA ASN A 22 2.63 -7.21 16.78
C ASN A 22 3.38 -8.06 15.75
N GLY A 23 4.31 -7.46 15.01
CA GLY A 23 5.13 -8.13 14.00
C GLY A 23 4.49 -8.19 12.61
N GLU A 24 3.42 -7.43 12.35
CA GLU A 24 2.76 -7.38 11.05
C GLU A 24 3.72 -6.89 9.96
N GLU A 25 3.58 -7.47 8.76
CA GLU A 25 4.30 -6.99 7.59
C GLU A 25 3.66 -5.70 7.09
N ILE A 26 4.45 -4.64 7.00
CA ILE A 26 4.02 -3.37 6.44
C ILE A 26 4.28 -3.37 4.93
N PHE A 27 3.33 -2.81 4.20
CA PHE A 27 3.39 -2.63 2.76
C PHE A 27 3.36 -1.14 2.42
N GLU A 28 4.10 -0.76 1.40
CA GLU A 28 4.11 0.57 0.80
C GLU A 28 3.54 0.49 -0.61
N VAL A 29 2.74 1.48 -0.97
CA VAL A 29 2.19 1.63 -2.32
C VAL A 29 2.12 3.10 -2.73
N TYR A 30 2.39 3.37 -4.01
CA TYR A 30 2.13 4.67 -4.65
C TYR A 30 0.63 4.85 -4.95
N VAL A 31 0.07 6.00 -4.58
CA VAL A 31 -1.34 6.35 -4.89
C VAL A 31 -1.55 6.47 -6.40
N GLU A 32 -0.54 6.94 -7.11
CA GLU A 32 -0.53 7.06 -8.57
C GLU A 32 0.72 6.37 -9.14
N ASN A 33 0.50 5.49 -10.12
CA ASN A 33 1.59 4.75 -10.76
C ASN A 33 2.32 5.64 -11.78
N ASN A 34 3.64 5.49 -11.89
CA ASN A 34 4.51 6.22 -12.81
C ASN A 34 4.61 7.75 -12.57
N THR A 35 4.19 8.22 -11.41
CA THR A 35 4.32 9.62 -10.99
C THR A 35 5.26 9.66 -9.78
N PRO A 36 6.53 10.12 -9.93
CA PRO A 36 7.52 10.11 -8.85
C PRO A 36 7.05 10.85 -7.58
N ASP A 37 6.34 11.96 -7.76
CA ASP A 37 5.84 12.81 -6.67
C ASP A 37 4.52 12.31 -6.05
N ALA A 38 4.09 11.10 -6.40
CA ALA A 38 2.83 10.56 -5.87
C ALA A 38 2.91 10.30 -4.37
N TYR A 39 1.79 10.55 -3.69
CA TYR A 39 1.61 10.14 -2.31
C TYR A 39 1.88 8.64 -2.13
N ARG A 40 2.37 8.27 -0.96
CA ARG A 40 2.56 6.88 -0.54
C ARG A 40 1.56 6.53 0.54
N ILE A 41 1.03 5.31 0.47
CA ILE A 41 0.19 4.71 1.51
C ILE A 41 0.98 3.58 2.16
N PHE A 42 1.05 3.61 3.49
CA PHE A 42 1.56 2.51 4.30
C PHE A 42 0.39 1.76 4.93
N TRP A 43 0.40 0.44 4.83
CA TRP A 43 -0.70 -0.38 5.34
C TRP A 43 -0.25 -1.80 5.71
N HIS A 44 -1.08 -2.53 6.45
CA HIS A 44 -0.88 -3.96 6.72
C HIS A 44 -2.21 -4.70 6.84
N TYR A 45 -2.16 -6.02 6.70
CA TYR A 45 -3.27 -6.90 7.05
C TYR A 45 -3.35 -7.06 8.57
N VAL A 46 -4.58 -7.06 9.08
CA VAL A 46 -4.82 -7.49 10.47
C VAL A 46 -4.87 -9.01 10.48
N GLN A 47 -4.04 -9.66 11.30
CA GLN A 47 -4.07 -11.12 11.40
C GLN A 47 -5.48 -11.61 11.74
N ASN A 48 -5.94 -12.64 11.02
CA ASN A 48 -7.24 -13.29 11.18
C ASN A 48 -8.46 -12.40 10.91
N LYS A 49 -8.30 -11.31 10.14
CA LYS A 49 -9.42 -10.49 9.69
C LYS A 49 -9.26 -10.12 8.22
N ASP A 50 -10.37 -10.08 7.48
CA ASP A 50 -10.42 -9.57 6.09
C ASP A 50 -10.33 -8.03 6.03
N ASN A 51 -9.58 -7.42 6.94
CA ASN A 51 -9.45 -5.99 7.08
C ASN A 51 -8.02 -5.54 6.81
N ILE A 52 -7.89 -4.41 6.13
CA ILE A 52 -6.63 -3.67 5.97
C ILE A 52 -6.62 -2.49 6.95
N THR A 53 -5.45 -2.18 7.50
CA THR A 53 -5.24 -0.97 8.30
C THR A 53 -4.34 -0.02 7.54
N ILE A 54 -4.79 1.21 7.33
CA ILE A 54 -3.97 2.30 6.79
C ILE A 54 -3.20 2.91 7.96
N LEU A 55 -1.87 2.84 7.89
CA LEU A 55 -0.96 3.39 8.89
C LEU A 55 -0.67 4.87 8.64
N GLY A 56 -0.64 5.28 7.37
CA GLY A 56 -0.40 6.67 7.00
C GLY A 56 -0.45 6.90 5.50
N ILE A 57 -0.71 8.16 5.14
CA ILE A 57 -0.63 8.68 3.78
C ILE A 57 0.34 9.85 3.82
N THR A 58 1.44 9.76 3.09
CA THR A 58 2.50 10.76 3.12
C THR A 58 2.82 11.23 1.71
N ALA A 59 3.16 12.50 1.55
CA ALA A 59 3.73 12.97 0.29
C ALA A 59 5.04 12.22 -0.01
N HIS A 60 5.40 12.12 -1.29
CA HIS A 60 6.76 11.73 -1.65
C HIS A 60 7.75 12.78 -1.10
N PRO A 61 8.90 12.36 -0.56
CA PRO A 61 9.95 13.29 -0.14
C PRO A 61 10.45 14.21 -1.26
#